data_AF-A0A1F3VT87-F1
#
_entry.id   AF-A0A1F3VT87-F1
#
_cell.length_a   1.000
_cell.length_b   1.000
_cell.length_c   1.000
_cell.angle_alpha   90.00
_cell.angle_beta   90.00
_cell.angle_gamma   90.00
#
_symmetry.space_group_name_H-M   'P 1'
#
loop_
_entity.id
_entity.type
_entity.pdbx_description
1 polymer ?
#
loop_
_entity_poly.entity_id
_entity_poly.type
_entity_poly.pdbx_seq_one_letter_code
_entity_poly.pdbx_strand_id
1 'polypeptide(L)' 'MPPLIQYITYLIPLKYFLIIIRGIFLKGNGIEHLWNNALPLALFGVIILSLSILRFRKKLE' A
#
# COMPACT_ATOMS: atom_id res chain seq x y z
N MET A 1 -20.75 6.05 -3.51
CA MET A 1 -20.19 6.00 -2.15
C MET A 1 -19.82 7.42 -1.77
N PRO A 2 -20.06 7.88 -0.52
CA PRO A 2 -19.69 9.22 -0.08
C PRO A 2 -18.21 9.50 -0.39
N PRO A 3 -17.87 10.65 -1.02
CA PRO A 3 -16.52 10.91 -1.52
C PRO A 3 -15.46 10.87 -0.42
N LEU A 4 -15.82 11.27 0.80
CA LEU A 4 -14.94 11.26 1.97
C LEU A 4 -14.44 9.85 2.33
N ILE A 5 -15.33 8.86 2.27
CA ILE A 5 -15.01 7.46 2.59
C ILE A 5 -14.09 6.87 1.51
N GLN A 6 -14.22 7.33 0.26
CA GLN A 6 -13.37 6.90 -0.84
C GLN A 6 -11.91 7.29 -0.61
N TYR A 7 -11.64 8.53 -0.20
CA TYR A 7 -10.29 8.99 0.12
C TYR A 7 -9.65 8.22 1.27
N ILE A 8 -10.42 7.94 2.33
CA ILE A 8 -9.94 7.13 3.46
C ILE A 8 -9.60 5.71 3.00
N THR A 9 -10.41 5.14 2.10
CA THR A 9 -10.17 3.80 1.57
C THR A 9 -8.91 3.73 0.69
N TYR A 10 -8.51 4.82 0.02
CA TYR A 10 -7.23 4.90 -0.69
C TYR A 10 -6.02 4.95 0.23
N LEU A 11 -6.21 5.30 1.51
CA LEU A 11 -5.18 5.26 2.55
C LEU A 11 -4.97 3.86 3.13
N ILE A 12 -5.81 2.88 2.77
CA ILE A 12 -5.74 1.52 3.32
C ILE A 12 -4.88 0.63 2.40
N PRO A 13 -3.70 0.15 2.86
CA PRO A 13 -2.79 -0.68 2.05
C PRO A 13 -3.44 -1.98 1.56
N LEU A 14 -4.36 -2.53 2.36
CA LEU A 14 -5.06 -3.79 2.09
C LEU A 14 -5.83 -3.76 0.76
N LYS A 15 -6.33 -2.59 0.34
CA LYS A 15 -7.01 -2.40 -0.95
C LYS A 15 -6.09 -2.77 -2.11
N TYR A 16 -4.87 -2.24 -2.13
CA TYR A 16 -3.89 -2.48 -3.20
C TYR A 16 -3.43 -3.93 -3.22
N PHE A 17 -3.24 -4.54 -2.04
CA PHE A 17 -2.92 -5.97 -1.93
C PHE A 17 -3.99 -6.87 -2.54
N LEU A 18 -5.27 -6.61 -2.25
CA LEU A 18 -6.39 -7.40 -2.80
C LEU A 18 -6.55 -7.21 -4.31
N ILE A 19 -6.24 -6.02 -4.85
CA ILE A 19 -6.23 -5.76 -6.30
C ILE A 19 -5.11 -6.56 -6.98
N ILE A 20 -3.91 -6.60 -6.39
CA ILE A 20 -2.77 -7.37 -6.89
C ILE A 20 -3.11 -8.86 -6.92
N ILE A 21 -3.57 -9.43 -5.80
CA ILE A 21 -3.93 -10.86 -5.72
C ILE A 21 -5.02 -11.21 -6.74
N ARG A 22 -6.09 -10.40 -6.84
CA ARG A 22 -7.13 -10.64 -7.86
C ARG A 22 -6.58 -10.52 -9.28
N GLY A 23 -5.68 -9.58 -9.55
CA GLY A 23 -5.03 -9.43 -10.85
C GLY A 23 -4.20 -10.66 -11.23
N ILE A 24 -3.47 -11.23 -10.28
CA ILE A 24 -2.67 -12.45 -10.46
C ILE A 24 -3.57 -13.67 -10.66
N PHE A 25 -4.52 -13.90 -9.75
CA PHE A 25 -5.32 -15.12 -9.72
C PHE A 25 -6.43 -15.16 -10.78
N LEU A 26 -7.08 -14.04 -11.08
CA LEU A 26 -8.28 -14.02 -11.96
C LEU A 26 -7.99 -13.58 -13.38
N LYS A 27 -6.95 -12.78 -13.62
CA LYS A 27 -6.65 -12.25 -14.95
C LYS A 27 -5.42 -12.86 -15.60
N GLY A 28 -4.52 -13.51 -14.84
CA GLY A 28 -3.25 -14.00 -15.39
C GLY A 28 -2.40 -12.88 -16.00
N ASN A 29 -2.60 -11.63 -15.57
CA ASN A 29 -1.88 -10.49 -16.10
C ASN A 29 -0.41 -10.57 -15.69
N GLY A 30 0.51 -10.39 -16.64
CA GLY A 30 1.95 -10.37 -16.40
C GLY A 30 2.39 -9.29 -15.41
N ILE A 31 3.58 -9.48 -14.83
CA ILE A 31 4.21 -8.63 -13.79
C ILE A 31 4.19 -7.13 -14.13
N GLU A 32 4.19 -6.77 -15.41
CA GLU A 32 4.11 -5.38 -15.88
C GLU A 32 2.86 -4.62 -15.40
N HIS A 33 1.70 -5.27 -15.28
CA HIS A 33 0.47 -4.60 -14.83
C HIS A 33 0.37 -4.49 -13.30
N LEU A 34 1.15 -5.28 -12.58
CA LEU A 34 1.16 -5.34 -11.12
C LEU A 34 1.99 -4.20 -10.52
N TRP A 35 2.96 -3.65 -11.29
CA TRP A 35 3.87 -2.60 -10.84
C TRP A 35 3.14 -1.33 -10.36
N ASN A 36 2.08 -0.91 -11.07
CA ASN A 36 1.29 0.26 -10.71
C ASN A 36 0.60 0.14 -9.34
N ASN A 37 0.27 -1.07 -8.89
CA ASN A 37 -0.33 -1.31 -7.58
C ASN A 37 0.72 -1.70 -6.52
N ALA A 38 1.87 -2.24 -6.93
CA ALA A 38 2.98 -2.57 -6.04
C ALA A 38 3.71 -1.32 -5.54
N LEU A 39 3.80 -0.27 -6.37
CA LEU A 39 4.50 0.99 -6.05
C LEU A 39 3.85 1.75 -4.87
N PRO A 40 2.51 1.92 -4.80
CA PRO A 40 1.83 2.42 -3.60
C PRO A 40 2.08 1.58 -2.35
N LEU A 41 2.14 0.25 -2.49
CA LEU A 41 2.37 -0.67 -1.38
C LEU A 41 3.79 -0.54 -0.82
N ALA A 42 4.77 -0.45 -1.72
CA ALA A 42 6.18 -0.22 -1.37
C ALA A 42 6.36 1.15 -0.70
N LEU A 43 5.71 2.19 -1.22
CA LEU A 43 5.73 3.53 -0.62
C LEU A 43 5.15 3.51 0.80
N PHE A 44 4.06 2.79 1.02
CA PHE A 44 3.50 2.58 2.36
C PHE A 44 4.49 1.88 3.30
N GLY A 45 5.15 0.82 2.82
CA GLY A 45 6.18 0.11 3.58
C GLY A 45 7.32 1.02 3.99
N VAL A 46 7.84 1.83 3.06
CA VAL A 46 8.89 2.82 3.33
C VAL A 46 8.44 3.85 4.35
N ILE A 47 7.24 4.41 4.21
CA ILE A 47 6.68 5.40 5.16
C ILE A 47 6.60 4.81 6.57
N ILE A 48 6.05 3.60 6.72
CA ILE A 48 5.92 2.94 8.02
C ILE A 48 7.30 2.65 8.61
N LEU A 49 8.25 2.18 7.79
CA LEU A 49 9.62 1.92 8.24
C LEU A 49 10.30 3.21 8.70
N SER A 50 10.20 4.28 7.92
CA SER A 50 10.75 5.61 8.27
C SER A 50 10.12 6.16 9.55
N LEU A 51 8.79 6.08 9.70
CA LEU A 51 8.10 6.46 10.93
C LEU A 51 8.55 5.62 12.11
N SER A 52 8.74 4.32 11.91
CA SER A 52 9.26 3.42 12.95
C SER A 52 10.67 3.83 13.37
N ILE A 53 11.57 4.11 12.43
CA ILE A 53 12.94 4.58 12.70
C ILE A 53 12.94 5.92 13.44
N LEU A 54 12.14 6.89 12.99
CA LEU A 54 11.99 8.21 13.62
C LEU A 54 11.42 8.09 15.05
N ARG A 55 10.41 7.23 15.24
CA ARG A 55 9.82 6.97 16.56
C ARG A 55 10.80 6.24 17.49
N PHE A 56 11.60 5.32 16.96
CA PHE A 56 12.60 4.59 17.76
C PHE A 56 13.73 5.51 18.24
N ARG A 57 14.18 6.44 17.39
CA ARG A 57 15.15 7.48 17.80
C ARG A 57 14.60 8.37 18.91
N LYS A 58 13.34 8.81 18.81
CA LYS A 58 12.70 9.64 19.86
C LYS A 58 12.48 8.93 21.20
N LYS A 59 12.59 7.60 21.25
CA LYS A 59 12.39 6.81 22.48
C LYS A 59 13.71 6.46 23.19
N LEU A 60 14.84 6.75 22.55
CA LEU A 60 16.20 6.52 23.06
C LEU A 60 16.88 7.80 23.57
N GLU A 61 16.20 8.95 23.44
CA GLU A 61 16.49 10.19 24.19
C GLU A 61 15.63 10.24 25.45
#